data_AF-A0AAD4Q398-F1
#
_entry.id   AF-A0AAD4Q398-F1
#
_cell.length_a   1.000
_cell.length_b   1.000
_cell.length_c   1.000
_cell.angle_alpha   90.00
_cell.angle_beta   90.00
_cell.angle_gamma   90.00
#
_symmetry.space_group_name_H-M   'P 1'
#
loop_
_entity.id
_entity.type
_entity.pdbx_description
1 polymer ?
#
loop_
_entity_poly.entity_id
_entity_poly.type
_entity_poly.pdbx_seq_one_letter_code
_entity_poly.pdbx_strand_id
1 'polypeptide(L)'
;MSFPPPAENGSAAADLAWYMHPSTSWDTDWYASNSPIPPHLNGSPEIRFAGAVGSDGRTKTARGAMLFSDFSMCWFSVTYGSGPPVRWARFRPRPEPMSAAALQRAAQTHGTAVAAFAVRAEASGRPVARGECWDIAHEALLHAATLCAPRDAPVLSTSRAHGHLLFCGRPGIGLGVAGDDRLRAGDVVEWRSFAILGDPDHTAVLVEDTVPRCAVADGDGVRPADVGVLTVVEQTAGRAPRRASYDLTKLQEGEVWVYRPVGMVEYLGSTLSIDIPSGLETYAL
;
A
#
# COMPACT_ATOMS: atom_id res chain seq x y z
N MET A 1 0.11 -3.91 -16.15
CA MET A 1 0.15 -4.18 -14.71
C MET A 1 -1.24 -3.99 -14.17
N SER A 2 -1.79 -4.96 -13.44
CA SER A 2 -3.19 -4.94 -13.01
C SER A 2 -3.46 -4.21 -11.69
N PHE A 3 -2.41 -3.81 -10.96
CA PHE A 3 -2.53 -3.24 -9.61
C PHE A 3 -1.62 -2.00 -9.42
N PRO A 4 -2.06 -0.95 -8.66
CA PRO A 4 -3.44 -0.78 -8.16
C PRO A 4 -4.45 -0.69 -9.32
N PRO A 5 -5.75 -0.98 -9.08
CA PRO A 5 -6.75 -0.85 -10.14
C PRO A 5 -6.75 0.56 -10.76
N PRO A 6 -7.02 0.68 -12.07
CA PRO A 6 -7.07 1.98 -12.71
C PRO A 6 -8.18 2.83 -12.10
N ALA A 7 -7.84 4.09 -11.81
CA ALA A 7 -8.79 5.11 -11.36
C ALA A 7 -9.32 5.91 -12.55
N GLU A 8 -10.57 6.36 -12.48
CA GLU A 8 -11.20 7.14 -13.55
C GLU A 8 -10.69 8.59 -13.57
N ASN A 9 -10.43 9.15 -12.39
CA ASN A 9 -10.05 10.54 -12.19
C ASN A 9 -8.59 10.70 -11.73
N GLY A 10 -7.74 9.74 -12.12
CA GLY A 10 -6.28 9.76 -11.88
C GLY A 10 -5.82 9.13 -10.57
N SER A 11 -6.68 9.07 -9.54
CA SER A 11 -6.43 8.29 -8.31
C SER A 11 -7.73 7.85 -7.64
N ALA A 12 -7.67 6.80 -6.82
CA ALA A 12 -8.85 6.29 -6.11
C ALA A 12 -9.45 7.33 -5.15
N ALA A 13 -8.60 8.16 -4.55
CA ALA A 13 -9.06 9.28 -3.73
C ALA A 13 -9.81 10.38 -4.53
N ALA A 14 -9.41 10.63 -5.78
CA ALA A 14 -10.11 11.58 -6.65
C ALA A 14 -11.46 11.01 -7.08
N ASP A 15 -11.54 9.71 -7.36
CA ASP A 15 -12.81 9.02 -7.65
C ASP A 15 -13.80 9.14 -6.48
N LEU A 16 -13.31 8.96 -5.24
CA LEU A 16 -14.13 9.18 -4.06
C LEU A 16 -14.55 10.65 -3.90
N ALA A 17 -13.66 11.60 -4.19
CA ALA A 17 -14.02 13.02 -4.16
C ALA A 17 -15.15 13.32 -5.17
N TRP A 18 -15.11 12.74 -6.37
CA TRP A 18 -16.16 12.86 -7.39
C TRP A 18 -17.47 12.21 -6.94
N TYR A 19 -17.40 11.06 -6.28
CA TYR A 19 -18.56 10.43 -5.67
C TYR A 19 -19.24 11.33 -4.62
N MET A 20 -18.46 12.20 -3.96
CA MET A 20 -18.94 13.18 -2.97
C MET A 20 -19.40 14.51 -3.59
N HIS A 21 -19.16 14.76 -4.88
CA HIS A 21 -19.54 16.01 -5.54
C HIS A 21 -21.06 16.18 -5.54
N PRO A 22 -21.65 17.37 -5.27
CA PRO A 22 -23.10 17.59 -5.18
C PRO A 22 -23.95 17.13 -6.39
N SER A 23 -23.36 16.99 -7.57
CA SER A 23 -24.06 16.48 -8.76
C SER A 23 -24.27 14.95 -8.77
N THR A 24 -23.57 14.19 -7.93
CA THR A 24 -23.62 12.73 -7.92
C THR A 24 -24.84 12.23 -7.11
N SER A 25 -25.79 11.54 -7.75
CA SER A 25 -26.92 10.94 -7.02
C SER A 25 -26.46 9.77 -6.15
N TRP A 26 -27.04 9.62 -4.96
CA TRP A 26 -26.84 8.47 -4.10
C TRP A 26 -28.16 7.72 -3.91
N ASP A 27 -28.10 6.40 -4.01
CA ASP A 27 -29.30 5.55 -3.87
C ASP A 27 -29.63 5.23 -2.41
N THR A 28 -28.71 5.50 -1.48
CA THR A 28 -28.85 5.17 -0.06
C THR A 28 -28.27 6.24 0.85
N ASP A 29 -28.81 6.32 2.07
CA ASP A 29 -28.28 7.17 3.15
C ASP A 29 -27.15 6.47 3.92
N TRP A 30 -26.17 5.90 3.20
CA TRP A 30 -25.05 5.16 3.77
C TRP A 30 -24.26 5.96 4.84
N TYR A 31 -24.27 7.30 4.70
CA TYR A 31 -23.65 8.24 5.63
C TYR A 31 -24.34 8.29 7.02
N ALA A 32 -25.54 7.73 7.14
CA ALA A 32 -26.28 7.63 8.40
C ALA A 32 -25.96 6.36 9.21
N SER A 33 -25.09 5.49 8.70
CA SER A 33 -24.66 4.27 9.38
C SER A 33 -23.61 4.54 10.47
N ASN A 34 -23.37 3.54 11.33
CA ASN A 34 -22.35 3.61 12.38
C ASN A 34 -20.91 3.66 11.84
N SER A 35 -20.69 3.24 10.60
CA SER A 35 -19.42 3.29 9.90
C SER A 35 -19.67 3.85 8.49
N PRO A 36 -19.58 5.17 8.31
CA PRO A 36 -20.01 5.83 7.07
C PRO A 36 -18.99 5.58 5.95
N ILE A 37 -18.99 4.36 5.42
CA ILE A 37 -18.21 3.93 4.27
C ILE A 37 -19.14 3.96 3.04
N PRO A 38 -18.76 4.65 1.95
CA PRO A 38 -19.52 4.60 0.70
C PRO A 38 -19.79 3.16 0.24
N PRO A 39 -20.98 2.84 -0.28
CA PRO A 39 -21.38 1.47 -0.58
C PRO A 39 -20.41 0.72 -1.51
N HIS A 40 -19.87 1.41 -2.51
CA HIS A 40 -18.92 0.83 -3.47
C HIS A 40 -17.55 0.48 -2.87
N LEU A 41 -17.24 0.98 -1.66
CA LEU A 41 -16.01 0.69 -0.93
C LEU A 41 -16.24 -0.23 0.27
N ASN A 42 -17.49 -0.58 0.57
CA ASN A 42 -17.81 -1.39 1.74
C ASN A 42 -17.22 -2.81 1.59
N GLY A 43 -16.41 -3.22 2.57
CA GLY A 43 -15.70 -4.49 2.55
C GLY A 43 -14.51 -4.56 1.59
N SER A 44 -14.14 -3.45 0.94
CA SER A 44 -12.96 -3.42 0.07
C SER A 44 -11.68 -3.63 0.88
N PRO A 45 -10.80 -4.58 0.52
CA PRO A 45 -9.50 -4.75 1.16
C PRO A 45 -8.51 -3.65 0.76
N GLU A 46 -8.84 -2.85 -0.25
CA GLU A 46 -7.98 -1.82 -0.84
C GLU A 46 -8.01 -0.49 -0.09
N ILE A 47 -8.76 -0.41 1.02
CA ILE A 47 -8.87 0.80 1.83
C ILE A 47 -8.45 0.57 3.27
N ARG A 48 -7.92 1.62 3.88
CA ARG A 48 -7.90 1.82 5.33
C ARG A 48 -8.75 3.03 5.67
N PHE A 49 -9.62 2.88 6.65
CA PHE A 49 -10.63 3.87 6.99
C PHE A 49 -10.50 4.34 8.43
N ALA A 50 -10.67 5.66 8.62
CA ALA A 50 -10.92 6.27 9.92
C ALA A 50 -12.16 7.16 9.80
N GLY A 51 -13.11 7.06 10.71
CA GLY A 51 -14.35 7.83 10.62
C GLY A 51 -15.01 8.07 11.97
N ALA A 52 -15.89 9.06 12.00
CA ALA A 52 -16.68 9.40 13.17
C ALA A 52 -18.02 10.02 12.75
N VAL A 53 -19.03 9.86 13.61
CA VAL A 53 -20.32 10.53 13.49
C VAL A 53 -20.54 11.40 14.72
N GLY A 54 -20.82 12.68 14.51
CA GLY A 54 -21.20 13.63 15.54
C GLY A 54 -22.66 14.08 15.40
N SER A 55 -23.23 14.64 16.46
CA SER A 55 -24.57 15.24 16.48
C SER A 55 -24.54 16.50 17.33
N ASP A 56 -25.18 17.57 16.85
CA ASP A 56 -25.42 18.79 17.63
C ASP A 56 -26.85 18.85 18.21
N GLY A 57 -27.60 17.75 18.09
CA GLY A 57 -29.01 17.64 18.50
C GLY A 57 -30.02 18.00 17.41
N ARG A 58 -29.60 18.70 16.35
CA ARG A 58 -30.44 19.07 15.20
C ARG A 58 -29.96 18.43 13.91
N THR A 59 -28.66 18.36 13.72
CA THR A 59 -27.99 17.77 12.56
C THR A 59 -26.98 16.73 13.03
N LYS A 60 -26.70 15.78 12.15
CA LYS A 60 -25.63 14.80 12.32
C LYS A 60 -24.58 15.02 11.26
N THR A 61 -23.31 14.81 11.61
CA THR A 61 -22.18 14.96 10.70
C THR A 61 -21.36 13.68 10.70
N ALA A 62 -21.36 12.97 9.58
CA ALA A 62 -20.44 11.88 9.30
C ALA A 62 -19.16 12.44 8.69
N ARG A 63 -18.00 12.09 9.25
CA ARG A 63 -16.69 12.46 8.72
C ARG A 63 -15.86 11.21 8.53
N GLY A 64 -15.03 11.21 7.50
CA GLY A 64 -14.16 10.08 7.20
C GLY A 64 -12.90 10.48 6.48
N ALA A 65 -11.88 9.66 6.68
CA ALA A 65 -10.64 9.67 5.92
C ALA A 65 -10.37 8.25 5.39
N MET A 66 -9.95 8.16 4.14
CA MET A 66 -9.63 6.91 3.47
C MET A 66 -8.23 6.99 2.88
N LEU A 67 -7.43 5.95 3.15
CA LEU A 67 -6.17 5.66 2.46
C LEU A 67 -6.41 4.48 1.52
N PHE A 68 -6.09 4.65 0.25
CA PHE A 68 -6.25 3.62 -0.78
C PHE A 68 -4.95 2.86 -1.05
N SER A 69 -5.02 1.74 -1.74
CA SER A 69 -3.84 0.94 -2.10
C SER A 69 -2.92 1.58 -3.15
N ASP A 70 -3.39 2.61 -3.86
CA ASP A 70 -2.53 3.50 -4.66
C ASP A 70 -1.85 4.59 -3.81
N PHE A 71 -2.05 4.55 -2.49
CA PHE A 71 -1.59 5.51 -1.49
C PHE A 71 -2.15 6.94 -1.62
N SER A 72 -3.12 7.15 -2.50
CA SER A 72 -3.91 8.38 -2.48
C SER A 72 -4.80 8.43 -1.23
N MET A 73 -5.17 9.64 -0.79
CA MET A 73 -5.98 9.84 0.42
C MET A 73 -7.15 10.76 0.17
N CYS A 74 -8.32 10.45 0.71
CA CYS A 74 -9.50 11.30 0.63
C CYS A 74 -10.09 11.55 2.01
N TRP A 75 -10.42 12.79 2.30
CA TRP A 75 -11.21 13.23 3.44
C TRP A 75 -12.57 13.69 2.97
N PHE A 76 -13.62 13.36 3.72
CA PHE A 76 -14.96 13.78 3.38
C PHE A 76 -15.80 14.07 4.62
N SER A 77 -16.87 14.82 4.42
CA SER A 77 -17.89 15.05 5.42
C SER A 77 -19.27 15.10 4.79
N VAL A 78 -20.25 14.57 5.50
CA VAL A 78 -21.67 14.63 5.14
C VAL A 78 -22.45 15.07 6.36
N THR A 79 -23.08 16.23 6.28
CA THR A 79 -23.99 16.78 7.30
C THR A 79 -25.43 16.57 6.86
N TYR A 80 -26.26 15.99 7.71
CA TYR A 80 -27.63 15.58 7.39
C TYR A 80 -28.61 15.81 8.56
N GLY A 81 -29.91 15.85 8.24
CA GLY A 81 -30.99 16.19 9.17
C GLY A 81 -32.33 16.31 8.42
N SER A 82 -33.13 17.33 8.74
CA SER A 82 -34.36 17.63 7.98
C SER A 82 -34.05 18.38 6.68
N GLY A 83 -33.48 17.71 5.69
CA GLY A 83 -33.21 18.27 4.37
C GLY A 83 -32.18 17.47 3.58
N PRO A 84 -31.88 17.88 2.34
CA PRO A 84 -30.81 17.29 1.55
C PRO A 84 -29.47 17.35 2.30
N PRO A 85 -28.64 16.29 2.22
CA PRO A 85 -27.35 16.29 2.89
C PRO A 85 -26.41 17.32 2.27
N VAL A 86 -25.67 18.03 3.11
CA VAL A 86 -24.56 18.90 2.69
C VAL A 86 -23.28 18.08 2.76
N ARG A 87 -22.52 18.04 1.68
CA ARG A 87 -21.34 17.19 1.57
C ARG A 87 -20.16 17.91 0.94
N TRP A 88 -18.96 17.50 1.33
CA TRP A 88 -17.71 17.93 0.73
C TRP A 88 -16.67 16.82 0.80
N ALA A 89 -15.68 16.89 -0.10
CA ALA A 89 -14.49 16.06 -0.06
C ALA A 89 -13.25 16.87 -0.43
N ARG A 90 -12.10 16.46 0.13
CA ARG A 90 -10.78 16.90 -0.29
C ARG A 90 -9.88 15.69 -0.43
N PHE A 91 -8.94 15.72 -1.35
CA PHE A 91 -8.09 14.57 -1.61
C PHE A 91 -6.63 14.94 -1.82
N ARG A 92 -5.76 13.97 -1.66
CA ARG A 92 -4.40 13.95 -2.20
C ARG A 92 -4.32 12.85 -3.25
N PRO A 93 -3.73 13.13 -4.43
CA PRO A 93 -3.49 12.11 -5.43
C PRO A 93 -2.46 11.10 -4.91
N ARG A 94 -2.17 10.10 -5.76
CA ARG A 94 -1.05 9.19 -5.53
C ARG A 94 0.23 10.00 -5.23
N PRO A 95 1.04 9.59 -4.23
CA PRO A 95 2.31 10.25 -3.97
C PRO A 95 3.24 10.20 -5.18
N GLU A 96 4.01 11.26 -5.36
CA GLU A 96 5.09 11.29 -6.35
C GLU A 96 6.20 10.29 -5.99
N PRO A 97 6.95 9.79 -6.98
CA PRO A 97 8.10 8.94 -6.75
C PRO A 97 9.14 9.58 -5.80
N MET A 98 9.62 8.81 -4.83
CA MET A 98 10.64 9.26 -3.88
C MET A 98 12.03 9.32 -4.51
N SER A 99 12.84 10.28 -4.06
CA SER A 99 14.25 10.35 -4.47
C SER A 99 15.05 9.12 -4.04
N ALA A 100 16.11 8.78 -4.78
CA ALA A 100 17.05 7.71 -4.45
C ALA A 100 17.57 7.80 -3.00
N ALA A 101 17.97 9.00 -2.57
CA ALA A 101 18.47 9.24 -1.23
C ALA A 101 17.40 8.98 -0.15
N ALA A 102 16.13 9.32 -0.42
CA ALA A 102 15.03 9.03 0.49
C ALA A 102 14.75 7.52 0.58
N LEU A 103 14.77 6.83 -0.56
CA LEU A 103 14.61 5.38 -0.60
C LEU A 103 15.75 4.62 0.09
N GLN A 104 16.99 5.12 0.02
CA GLN A 104 18.12 4.54 0.75
C GLN A 104 17.98 4.72 2.26
N ARG A 105 17.55 5.91 2.71
CA ARG A 105 17.24 6.13 4.13
C ARG A 105 16.10 5.24 4.61
N ALA A 106 15.03 5.11 3.82
CA ALA A 106 13.91 4.25 4.16
C ALA A 106 14.32 2.77 4.29
N ALA A 107 15.21 2.29 3.42
CA ALA A 107 15.78 0.95 3.53
C ALA A 107 16.59 0.77 4.82
N GLN A 108 17.38 1.77 5.21
CA GLN A 108 18.13 1.74 6.47
C GLN A 108 17.20 1.74 7.69
N THR A 109 16.21 2.64 7.72
CA THR A 109 15.30 2.85 8.85
C THR A 109 14.30 1.70 9.02
N HIS A 110 13.69 1.24 7.92
CA HIS A 110 12.61 0.24 7.97
C HIS A 110 13.05 -1.12 7.43
N GLY A 111 13.72 -1.12 6.27
CA GLY A 111 14.14 -2.36 5.59
C GLY A 111 14.99 -3.27 6.47
N THR A 112 15.97 -2.71 7.20
CA THR A 112 16.80 -3.46 8.16
C THR A 112 15.96 -4.22 9.19
N ALA A 113 14.96 -3.57 9.78
CA ALA A 113 14.08 -4.18 10.78
C ALA A 113 13.17 -5.25 10.17
N VAL A 114 12.64 -4.99 8.97
CA VAL A 114 11.77 -5.91 8.23
C VAL A 114 12.53 -7.17 7.82
N ALA A 115 13.73 -7.04 7.24
CA ALA A 115 14.59 -8.16 6.88
C ALA A 115 15.00 -8.99 8.12
N ALA A 116 15.42 -8.31 9.19
CA ALA A 116 15.82 -8.98 10.42
C ALA A 116 14.65 -9.75 11.07
N PHE A 117 13.43 -9.22 10.99
CA PHE A 117 12.24 -9.95 11.41
C PHE A 117 12.05 -11.23 10.59
N ALA A 118 12.09 -11.12 9.26
CA ALA A 118 11.88 -12.27 8.37
C ALA A 118 12.93 -13.38 8.60
N VAL A 119 14.21 -13.03 8.73
CA VAL A 119 15.29 -13.99 9.03
C VAL A 119 15.10 -14.66 10.40
N ARG A 120 14.64 -13.93 11.43
CA ARG A 120 14.32 -14.54 12.73
C ARG A 120 13.11 -15.46 12.65
N ALA A 121 12.11 -15.08 11.85
CA ALA A 121 10.91 -15.89 11.64
C ALA A 121 11.27 -17.23 10.96
N GLU A 122 12.12 -17.21 9.93
CA GLU A 122 12.73 -18.41 9.32
C GLU A 122 13.42 -19.27 10.38
N ALA A 123 14.33 -18.69 11.16
CA ALA A 123 15.09 -19.43 12.18
C ALA A 123 14.22 -20.01 13.30
N SER A 124 13.04 -19.44 13.54
CA SER A 124 12.12 -19.92 14.59
C SER A 124 11.51 -21.29 14.27
N GLY A 125 11.43 -21.67 12.99
CA GLY A 125 10.75 -22.89 12.55
C GLY A 125 9.25 -22.92 12.87
N ARG A 126 8.64 -21.79 13.23
CA ARG A 126 7.22 -21.69 13.59
C ARG A 126 6.49 -20.73 12.64
N PRO A 127 5.22 -21.00 12.30
CA PRO A 127 4.42 -20.07 11.52
C PRO A 127 4.31 -18.69 12.18
N VAL A 128 4.38 -17.64 11.39
CA VAL A 128 4.09 -16.25 11.79
C VAL A 128 2.60 -16.02 11.78
N ALA A 129 2.06 -15.45 12.87
CA ALA A 129 0.65 -15.16 13.06
C ALA A 129 -0.27 -16.35 12.72
N ARG A 130 -1.12 -16.25 11.70
CA ARG A 130 -2.06 -17.33 11.31
C ARG A 130 -1.42 -18.33 10.36
N GLY A 131 -0.23 -18.05 9.85
CA GLY A 131 0.46 -18.91 8.91
C GLY A 131 0.25 -18.51 7.45
N GLU A 132 -0.37 -17.37 7.16
CA GLU A 132 -0.63 -16.91 5.78
C GLU A 132 0.63 -16.34 5.12
N CYS A 133 0.64 -16.23 3.79
CA CYS A 133 1.79 -15.69 3.05
C CYS A 133 2.08 -14.21 3.38
N TRP A 134 1.02 -13.43 3.53
CA TRP A 134 1.10 -12.00 3.85
C TRP A 134 1.43 -11.71 5.32
N ASP A 135 1.29 -12.70 6.22
CA ASP A 135 1.53 -12.51 7.65
C ASP A 135 2.99 -12.08 7.94
N ILE A 136 3.97 -12.59 7.18
CA ILE A 136 5.37 -12.18 7.37
C ILE A 136 5.55 -10.69 7.12
N ALA A 137 5.11 -10.20 5.96
CA ALA A 137 5.28 -8.80 5.59
C ALA A 137 4.50 -7.88 6.55
N HIS A 138 3.26 -8.28 6.90
CA HIS A 138 2.43 -7.52 7.83
C HIS A 138 3.07 -7.39 9.22
N GLU A 139 3.45 -8.51 9.84
CA GLU A 139 4.05 -8.52 11.17
C GLU A 139 5.44 -7.86 11.19
N ALA A 140 6.22 -7.98 10.11
CA ALA A 140 7.49 -7.30 9.97
C ALA A 140 7.33 -5.78 9.92
N LEU A 141 6.33 -5.25 9.19
CA LEU A 141 6.01 -3.82 9.15
C LEU A 141 5.50 -3.32 10.51
N LEU A 142 4.64 -4.09 11.19
CA LEU A 142 4.20 -3.77 12.55
C LEU A 142 5.40 -3.73 13.52
N HIS A 143 6.28 -4.72 13.46
CA HIS A 143 7.49 -4.74 14.27
C HIS A 143 8.38 -3.52 14.00
N ALA A 144 8.64 -3.21 12.72
CA ALA A 144 9.41 -2.02 12.34
C ALA A 144 8.76 -0.73 12.88
N ALA A 145 7.43 -0.62 12.86
CA ALA A 145 6.72 0.52 13.43
C ALA A 145 6.96 0.68 14.94
N THR A 146 7.10 -0.41 15.70
CA THR A 146 7.41 -0.35 17.15
C THR A 146 8.81 0.17 17.46
N LEU A 147 9.72 0.16 16.49
CA LEU A 147 11.11 0.63 16.63
C LEU A 147 11.28 2.09 16.23
N CYS A 148 10.25 2.69 15.62
CA CYS A 148 10.28 4.06 15.11
C CYS A 148 9.44 4.99 16.00
N ALA A 149 9.73 6.30 15.96
CA ALA A 149 8.77 7.28 16.46
C ALA A 149 7.48 7.21 15.62
N PRO A 150 6.30 7.54 16.17
CA PRO A 150 5.04 7.42 15.43
C PRO A 150 5.00 8.16 14.08
N ARG A 151 5.75 9.26 13.94
CA ARG A 151 5.87 10.01 12.68
C ARG A 151 6.71 9.30 11.61
N ASP A 152 7.63 8.45 12.05
CA ASP A 152 8.55 7.71 11.21
C ASP A 152 8.07 6.26 10.99
N ALA A 153 6.94 5.85 11.57
CA ALA A 153 6.41 4.51 11.37
C ALA A 153 6.16 4.25 9.87
N PRO A 154 6.52 3.04 9.36
CA PRO A 154 6.30 2.73 7.96
C PRO A 154 4.81 2.67 7.63
N VAL A 155 4.48 2.93 6.37
CA VAL A 155 3.15 2.62 5.84
C VAL A 155 2.89 1.13 6.00
N LEU A 156 1.81 0.77 6.69
CA LEU A 156 1.40 -0.63 6.81
C LEU A 156 0.71 -1.10 5.53
N SER A 157 0.77 -2.40 5.26
CA SER A 157 0.12 -3.04 4.12
C SER A 157 -1.34 -2.60 3.97
N THR A 158 -1.73 -2.21 2.76
CA THR A 158 -3.11 -1.92 2.36
C THR A 158 -3.42 -2.73 1.11
N SER A 159 -4.22 -3.80 1.25
CA SER A 159 -4.31 -4.85 0.24
C SER A 159 -2.89 -5.34 -0.14
N ARG A 160 -2.55 -5.29 -1.43
CA ARG A 160 -1.27 -5.71 -2.02
C ARG A 160 -0.19 -4.63 -2.03
N ALA A 161 -0.44 -3.47 -1.42
CA ALA A 161 0.49 -2.36 -1.41
C ALA A 161 1.23 -2.28 -0.06
N HIS A 162 2.56 -2.32 -0.09
CA HIS A 162 3.40 -2.46 1.10
C HIS A 162 4.39 -1.30 1.34
N GLY A 163 4.23 -0.20 0.60
CA GLY A 163 5.07 0.99 0.68
C GLY A 163 5.33 1.61 -0.69
N HIS A 164 6.46 2.27 -0.87
CA HIS A 164 6.80 2.87 -2.16
C HIS A 164 7.06 1.79 -3.21
N LEU A 165 6.36 1.81 -4.34
CA LEU A 165 6.59 0.87 -5.43
C LEU A 165 7.96 1.11 -6.07
N LEU A 166 8.84 0.11 -6.10
CA LEU A 166 10.16 0.20 -6.74
C LEU A 166 10.15 -0.39 -8.15
N PHE A 167 9.40 -1.46 -8.32
CA PHE A 167 9.39 -2.24 -9.55
C PHE A 167 8.05 -2.93 -9.70
N CYS A 168 7.55 -2.99 -10.93
CA CYS A 168 6.44 -3.85 -11.26
C CYS A 168 6.61 -4.43 -12.67
N GLY A 169 6.35 -5.72 -12.87
CA GLY A 169 6.48 -6.32 -14.19
C GLY A 169 5.76 -7.66 -14.37
N ARG A 170 5.70 -8.08 -15.62
CA ARG A 170 5.22 -9.39 -16.11
C ARG A 170 6.18 -9.88 -17.21
N PRO A 171 6.07 -11.11 -17.71
CA PRO A 171 6.96 -11.60 -18.77
C PRO A 171 7.11 -10.59 -19.93
N GLY A 172 8.36 -10.21 -20.23
CA GLY A 172 8.72 -9.31 -21.33
C GLY A 172 8.51 -7.81 -21.10
N ILE A 173 7.78 -7.37 -20.08
CA ILE A 173 7.50 -5.95 -19.83
C ILE A 173 7.48 -5.63 -18.33
N GLY A 174 8.10 -4.53 -17.95
CA GLY A 174 7.98 -3.99 -16.60
C GLY A 174 8.39 -2.54 -16.55
N LEU A 175 8.31 -1.98 -15.35
CA LEU A 175 8.48 -0.59 -15.05
C LEU A 175 9.33 -0.45 -13.79
N GLY A 176 10.41 0.32 -13.91
CA GLY A 176 11.12 0.88 -12.77
C GLY A 176 10.36 2.07 -12.23
N VAL A 177 10.15 2.11 -10.92
CA VAL A 177 9.48 3.22 -10.24
C VAL A 177 10.43 3.72 -9.16
N ALA A 178 10.90 4.96 -9.34
CA ALA A 178 11.98 5.58 -8.57
C ALA A 178 13.40 4.96 -8.67
N GLY A 179 14.39 5.74 -8.24
CA GLY A 179 15.79 5.62 -8.66
C GLY A 179 16.78 5.11 -7.61
N ASP A 180 16.42 4.15 -6.75
CA ASP A 180 17.48 3.41 -6.06
C ASP A 180 18.16 2.44 -7.04
N ASP A 181 19.47 2.23 -6.87
CA ASP A 181 20.28 1.43 -7.78
C ASP A 181 20.08 -0.08 -7.60
N ARG A 182 19.27 -0.48 -6.62
CA ARG A 182 19.01 -1.87 -6.26
C ARG A 182 17.72 -2.06 -5.47
N LEU A 183 17.23 -3.29 -5.52
CA LEU A 183 16.30 -3.81 -4.52
C LEU A 183 17.12 -4.26 -3.30
N ARG A 184 16.63 -4.02 -2.10
CA ARG A 184 17.37 -4.22 -0.86
C ARG A 184 16.70 -5.23 0.04
N ALA A 185 17.49 -5.85 0.92
CA ALA A 185 16.93 -6.62 2.02
C ALA A 185 15.90 -5.79 2.80
N GLY A 186 14.71 -6.35 3.02
CA GLY A 186 13.58 -5.69 3.68
C GLY A 186 12.55 -5.11 2.73
N ASP A 187 12.82 -5.04 1.43
CA ASP A 187 11.79 -4.77 0.43
C ASP A 187 10.77 -5.94 0.40
N VAL A 188 9.49 -5.62 0.18
CA VAL A 188 8.38 -6.59 0.16
C VAL A 188 8.04 -6.92 -1.28
N VAL A 189 7.96 -8.20 -1.61
CA VAL A 189 7.57 -8.71 -2.93
C VAL A 189 6.15 -9.20 -2.86
N GLU A 190 5.37 -8.84 -3.87
CA GLU A 190 4.04 -9.37 -4.12
C GLU A 190 4.03 -10.04 -5.49
N TRP A 191 3.45 -11.23 -5.57
CA TRP A 191 3.21 -11.96 -6.81
C TRP A 191 1.73 -12.21 -7.02
N ARG A 192 1.34 -12.23 -8.30
CA ARG A 192 0.03 -12.67 -8.76
C ARG A 192 0.20 -13.73 -9.84
N SER A 193 -0.57 -14.81 -9.74
CA SER A 193 -0.66 -15.87 -10.77
C SER A 193 0.70 -16.38 -11.23
N PHE A 194 1.58 -16.70 -10.29
CA PHE A 194 2.92 -17.20 -10.56
C PHE A 194 2.89 -18.73 -10.52
N ALA A 195 2.86 -19.40 -11.69
CA ALA A 195 2.72 -20.86 -11.84
C ALA A 195 3.47 -21.72 -10.80
N ILE A 196 4.68 -21.32 -10.41
CA ILE A 196 5.56 -22.07 -9.52
C ILE A 196 5.09 -21.99 -8.05
N LEU A 197 4.41 -20.90 -7.66
CA LEU A 197 3.91 -20.65 -6.31
C LEU A 197 2.47 -21.18 -6.11
N GLY A 198 1.79 -21.57 -7.19
CA GLY A 198 0.39 -21.95 -7.19
C GLY A 198 -0.53 -20.73 -7.32
N ASP A 199 -1.83 -21.00 -7.50
CA ASP A 199 -2.91 -20.02 -7.35
C ASP A 199 -3.39 -20.15 -5.89
N PRO A 200 -3.04 -19.22 -4.98
CA PRO A 200 -3.33 -17.78 -5.09
C PRO A 200 -2.09 -16.86 -5.01
N ASP A 201 -2.35 -15.55 -4.92
CA ASP A 201 -1.36 -14.48 -4.67
C ASP A 201 -0.38 -14.79 -3.54
N HIS A 202 0.82 -14.21 -3.63
CA HIS A 202 1.89 -14.51 -2.69
C HIS A 202 2.66 -13.26 -2.29
N THR A 203 3.00 -13.15 -1.01
CA THR A 203 3.81 -12.06 -0.45
C THR A 203 5.05 -12.64 0.22
N ALA A 204 6.21 -12.00 0.04
CA ALA A 204 7.45 -12.36 0.74
C ALA A 204 8.31 -11.12 1.03
N VAL A 205 9.37 -11.31 1.80
CA VAL A 205 10.33 -10.26 2.16
C VAL A 205 11.70 -10.58 1.58
N LEU A 206 12.32 -9.64 0.86
CA LEU A 206 13.73 -9.77 0.42
C LEU A 206 14.64 -9.88 1.65
N VAL A 207 15.59 -10.81 1.60
CA VAL A 207 16.62 -10.95 2.63
C VAL A 207 18.04 -10.72 2.10
N GLU A 208 18.18 -10.48 0.80
CA GLU A 208 19.43 -10.12 0.14
C GLU A 208 19.19 -8.98 -0.85
N ASP A 209 20.21 -8.12 -1.02
CA ASP A 209 20.19 -7.07 -2.04
C ASP A 209 20.26 -7.69 -3.44
N THR A 210 19.51 -7.10 -4.38
CA THR A 210 19.51 -7.47 -5.79
C THR A 210 19.78 -6.23 -6.64
N VAL A 211 20.88 -6.24 -7.39
CA VAL A 211 21.25 -5.15 -8.30
C VAL A 211 20.73 -5.49 -9.72
N PRO A 212 19.79 -4.71 -10.27
CA PRO A 212 19.35 -4.88 -11.65
C PRO A 212 20.51 -4.76 -12.65
N ARG A 213 20.40 -5.47 -13.77
CA ARG A 213 21.37 -5.49 -14.88
C ARG A 213 21.29 -4.25 -15.76
N CYS A 214 20.28 -3.42 -15.57
CA CYS A 214 20.09 -2.14 -16.26
C CYS A 214 20.03 -1.00 -15.24
N ALA A 215 20.29 0.23 -15.71
CA ALA A 215 19.95 1.39 -14.92
C ALA A 215 18.44 1.43 -14.69
N VAL A 216 18.03 1.88 -13.50
CA VAL A 216 16.63 2.03 -13.12
C VAL A 216 16.39 3.49 -12.77
N ALA A 217 15.61 4.18 -13.59
CA ALA A 217 15.01 5.46 -13.25
C ALA A 217 13.48 5.33 -13.22
N ASP A 218 12.84 6.36 -12.69
CA ASP A 218 11.39 6.44 -12.69
C ASP A 218 10.85 6.50 -14.12
N GLY A 219 9.91 5.61 -14.44
CA GLY A 219 9.32 5.52 -15.78
C GLY A 219 10.10 4.64 -16.75
N ASP A 220 11.30 4.16 -16.39
CA ASP A 220 12.12 3.32 -17.27
C ASP A 220 11.50 1.94 -17.47
N GLY A 221 11.62 1.43 -18.70
CA GLY A 221 11.27 0.05 -19.03
C GLY A 221 12.28 -0.93 -18.43
N VAL A 222 11.95 -1.51 -17.28
CA VAL A 222 12.76 -2.54 -16.60
C VAL A 222 12.05 -3.87 -16.75
N ARG A 223 12.63 -4.86 -17.44
CA ARG A 223 11.96 -6.18 -17.54
C ARG A 223 12.29 -7.01 -16.30
N PRO A 224 11.43 -7.97 -15.91
CA PRO A 224 11.76 -8.91 -14.83
C PRO A 224 13.12 -9.61 -15.02
N ALA A 225 13.48 -9.96 -16.26
CA ALA A 225 14.78 -10.55 -16.57
C ALA A 225 15.99 -9.62 -16.31
N ASP A 226 15.76 -8.29 -16.34
CA ASP A 226 16.80 -7.31 -16.03
C ASP A 226 16.96 -7.17 -14.50
N VAL A 227 15.94 -7.46 -13.69
CA VAL A 227 16.04 -7.49 -12.22
C VAL A 227 16.90 -8.64 -11.73
N GLY A 228 16.75 -9.84 -12.30
CA GLY A 228 17.56 -11.01 -11.97
C GLY A 228 16.95 -11.91 -10.91
N VAL A 229 17.71 -12.30 -9.88
CA VAL A 229 17.29 -13.28 -8.87
C VAL A 229 16.90 -12.56 -7.59
N LEU A 230 15.72 -12.87 -7.05
CA LEU A 230 15.26 -12.39 -5.75
C LEU A 230 15.42 -13.48 -4.70
N THR A 231 16.22 -13.24 -3.65
CA THR A 231 16.26 -14.13 -2.47
C THR A 231 15.34 -13.58 -1.40
N VAL A 232 14.33 -14.37 -1.03
CA VAL A 232 13.25 -13.96 -0.13
C VAL A 232 13.08 -14.93 1.02
N VAL A 233 12.47 -14.47 2.11
CA VAL A 233 11.81 -15.31 3.09
C VAL A 233 10.30 -15.19 2.91
N GLU A 234 9.66 -16.34 2.76
CA GLU A 234 8.25 -16.48 2.45
C GLU A 234 7.58 -17.50 3.38
N GLN A 235 6.25 -17.50 3.39
CA GLN A 235 5.45 -18.50 4.09
C GLN A 235 4.21 -18.87 3.27
N THR A 236 3.69 -20.07 3.50
CA THR A 236 2.42 -20.53 2.93
C THR A 236 1.56 -21.06 4.06
N ALA A 237 0.23 -20.99 3.91
CA ALA A 237 -0.75 -21.44 4.89
C ALA A 237 -0.33 -22.70 5.66
N GLY A 238 -0.17 -22.56 6.98
CA GLY A 238 0.15 -23.63 7.91
C GLY A 238 1.60 -24.14 7.87
N ARG A 239 2.50 -23.53 7.10
CA ARG A 239 3.93 -23.87 7.04
C ARG A 239 4.75 -22.80 7.77
N ALA A 240 5.92 -23.21 8.27
CA ALA A 240 6.87 -22.25 8.81
C ALA A 240 7.52 -21.42 7.69
N PRO A 241 8.01 -20.21 7.99
CA PRO A 241 8.76 -19.42 7.03
C PRO A 241 9.98 -20.16 6.50
N ARG A 242 10.29 -19.96 5.22
CA ARG A 242 11.47 -20.54 4.56
C ARG A 242 12.11 -19.54 3.63
N ARG A 243 13.41 -19.72 3.37
CA ARG A 243 14.10 -19.00 2.30
C ARG A 243 13.90 -19.66 0.95
N ALA A 244 13.71 -18.83 -0.07
CA ALA A 244 13.59 -19.23 -1.47
C ALA A 244 14.31 -18.21 -2.37
N SER A 245 14.75 -18.66 -3.54
CA SER A 245 15.34 -17.78 -4.56
C SER A 245 14.57 -17.92 -5.87
N TYR A 246 14.10 -16.79 -6.39
CA TYR A 246 13.30 -16.71 -7.61
C TYR A 246 14.08 -16.01 -8.71
N ASP A 247 14.40 -16.75 -9.77
CA ASP A 247 15.06 -16.22 -10.96
C ASP A 247 14.01 -15.63 -11.92
N LEU A 248 13.89 -14.30 -11.93
CA LEU A 248 12.92 -13.58 -12.75
C LEU A 248 13.24 -13.64 -14.25
N THR A 249 14.42 -14.11 -14.65
CA THR A 249 14.69 -14.43 -16.07
C THR A 249 13.87 -15.60 -16.57
N LYS A 250 13.37 -16.45 -15.65
CA LYS A 250 12.54 -17.62 -15.94
C LYS A 250 11.05 -17.33 -15.81
N LEU A 251 10.66 -16.07 -15.58
CA LEU A 251 9.26 -15.67 -15.43
C LEU A 251 8.50 -15.88 -16.76
N GLN A 252 7.61 -16.88 -16.80
CA GLN A 252 6.79 -17.19 -17.98
C GLN A 252 5.36 -16.66 -17.90
N GLU A 253 4.84 -16.44 -16.69
CA GLU A 253 3.48 -15.94 -16.45
C GLU A 253 3.41 -15.19 -15.12
N GLY A 254 2.28 -14.51 -14.88
CA GLY A 254 2.04 -13.77 -13.65
C GLY A 254 2.62 -12.35 -13.65
N GLU A 255 2.46 -11.69 -12.52
CA GLU A 255 2.92 -10.34 -12.27
C GLU A 255 3.71 -10.30 -10.95
N VAL A 256 4.67 -9.39 -10.87
CA VAL A 256 5.47 -9.15 -9.67
C VAL A 256 5.50 -7.65 -9.38
N TRP A 257 5.41 -7.30 -8.10
CA TRP A 257 5.63 -5.96 -7.59
C TRP A 257 6.62 -6.02 -6.44
N VAL A 258 7.50 -5.03 -6.36
CA VAL A 258 8.45 -4.89 -5.25
C VAL A 258 8.25 -3.52 -4.62
N TYR A 259 8.04 -3.50 -3.31
CA TYR A 259 7.76 -2.32 -2.53
C TYR A 259 8.84 -2.09 -1.48
N ARG A 260 9.25 -0.84 -1.32
CA ARG A 260 10.06 -0.42 -0.19
C ARG A 260 9.18 0.05 0.96
N PRO A 261 9.33 -0.50 2.18
CA PRO A 261 8.78 0.11 3.38
C PRO A 261 9.29 1.55 3.53
N VAL A 262 8.38 2.51 3.61
CA VAL A 262 8.68 3.96 3.73
C VAL A 262 7.83 4.58 4.84
N GLY A 263 8.35 5.62 5.48
CA GLY A 263 7.66 6.34 6.56
C GLY A 263 6.37 6.99 6.08
N MET A 264 5.28 6.82 6.86
CA MET A 264 3.95 7.27 6.47
C MET A 264 3.87 8.79 6.29
N VAL A 265 4.47 9.57 7.21
CA VAL A 265 4.44 11.04 7.11
C VAL A 265 5.37 11.55 6.01
N GLU A 266 6.56 10.97 5.84
CA GLU A 266 7.49 11.35 4.75
C GLU A 266 6.85 11.10 3.38
N TYR A 267 6.16 9.97 3.22
CA TYR A 267 5.62 9.56 1.92
C TYR A 267 4.23 10.13 1.62
N LEU A 268 3.32 10.10 2.60
CA LEU A 268 1.92 10.52 2.42
C LEU A 268 1.66 11.95 2.89
N GLY A 269 2.64 12.60 3.52
CA GLY A 269 2.49 13.90 4.18
C GLY A 269 1.78 13.84 5.53
N SER A 270 1.14 12.72 5.88
CA SER A 270 0.44 12.55 7.14
C SER A 270 0.19 11.10 7.54
N THR A 271 -0.21 10.91 8.79
CA THR A 271 -0.88 9.66 9.21
C THR A 271 -2.35 9.68 8.80
N LEU A 272 -3.00 8.51 8.84
CA LEU A 272 -4.45 8.41 8.61
C LEU A 272 -5.20 8.99 9.83
N SER A 273 -5.86 10.12 9.62
CA SER A 273 -6.67 10.82 10.61
C SER A 273 -7.92 11.39 9.95
N ILE A 274 -9.02 11.44 10.71
CA ILE A 274 -10.32 11.98 10.27
C ILE A 274 -10.20 13.46 9.89
N ASP A 275 -9.38 14.22 10.61
CA ASP A 275 -9.15 15.63 10.33
C ASP A 275 -7.99 15.81 9.36
N ILE A 276 -8.17 16.72 8.39
CA ILE A 276 -7.10 17.10 7.46
C ILE A 276 -5.98 17.78 8.26
N PRO A 277 -4.75 17.26 8.23
CA PRO A 277 -3.63 17.86 8.94
C PRO A 277 -3.35 19.28 8.45
N SER A 278 -3.02 20.17 9.39
CA SER A 278 -2.64 21.54 9.06
C SER A 278 -1.42 21.57 8.13
N GLY A 279 -1.50 22.39 7.07
CA GLY A 279 -0.43 22.55 6.09
C GLY A 279 -0.33 21.42 5.05
N LEU A 280 -1.17 20.38 5.12
CA LEU A 280 -1.21 19.35 4.10
C LEU A 280 -1.89 19.88 2.83
N GLU A 281 -1.15 19.87 1.72
CA GLU A 281 -1.72 20.21 0.42
C GLU A 281 -2.78 19.19 0.01
N THR A 282 -3.99 19.68 -0.26
CA THR A 282 -5.14 18.86 -0.66
C THR A 282 -5.96 19.61 -1.71
N TYR A 283 -6.54 18.85 -2.62
CA TYR A 283 -7.35 19.34 -3.72
C TYR A 283 -8.84 19.22 -3.38
N ALA A 284 -9.65 20.09 -3.97
CA ALA A 284 -11.11 20.00 -3.98
C ALA A 284 -11.59 19.96 -5.44
N LEU A 285 -12.79 19.44 -5.65
CA LEU A 285 -13.46 19.44 -6.95
C LEU A 285 -14.41 20.64 -7.04
#